data_AF-A0A392P273-F1
#
_entry.id   AF-A0A392P273-F1
#
_cell.length_a   1.000
_cell.length_b   1.000
_cell.length_c   1.000
_cell.angle_alpha   90.00
_cell.angle_beta   90.00
_cell.angle_gamma   90.00
#
_symmetry.space_group_name_H-M   'P 1'
#
loop_
_entity.id
_entity.type
_entity.pdbx_description
1 polymer ?
#
loop_
_entity_poly.entity_id
_entity_poly.type
_entity_poly.pdbx_seq_one_letter_code
_entity_poly.pdbx_strand_id
1 'polypeptide(L)'
;MEEHIRYISNAIESAFSSTPLFEPFVIPLLLEKLSSSLQSAKIDSLKYLRVCSSKYGAERIAKYARAIWSALKDTICTYLEEPDFSSTLASIDGIDFPKNEIVIEALSLLQQLVVQNSSQLVTLIIDDEDVNFIINTIASYEMYDTISVQEKKKLHAIGRILYITAKTSIPSCNAVFQSLFLRMMDNLGFSVSDVDGLQNG
;
A
#
# COMPACT_ATOMS: atom_id res chain seq x y z
N MET A 1 -13.23 19.04 26.84
CA MET A 1 -11.94 18.34 26.94
C MET A 1 -11.52 17.79 25.58
N GLU A 2 -12.39 17.06 24.87
CA GLU A 2 -12.12 16.54 23.52
C GLU A 2 -11.78 17.62 22.48
N GLU A 3 -12.46 18.76 22.50
CA GLU A 3 -12.21 19.86 21.57
C GLU A 3 -10.81 20.47 21.73
N HIS A 4 -10.30 20.51 22.96
CA HIS A 4 -8.98 21.04 23.29
C HIS A 4 -7.87 20.07 22.86
N ILE A 5 -8.11 18.76 22.97
CA ILE A 5 -7.18 17.72 22.47
C ILE A 5 -7.11 17.77 20.94
N ARG A 6 -8.26 17.89 20.26
CA ARG A 6 -8.34 18.02 18.80
C ARG A 6 -7.64 19.28 18.29
N TYR A 7 -7.79 20.41 18.99
CA TYR A 7 -7.08 21.64 18.66
C TYR A 7 -5.55 21.47 18.71
N ILE A 8 -5.04 20.83 19.77
CA ILE A 8 -3.60 20.57 19.92
C ILE A 8 -3.10 19.65 18.80
N SER A 9 -3.86 18.60 18.47
CA SER A 9 -3.54 17.70 17.34
C SER A 9 -3.32 18.48 16.04
N ASN A 10 -4.31 19.31 15.66
CA ASN A 10 -4.26 20.08 14.43
C ASN A 10 -3.12 21.12 14.42
N ALA A 11 -2.83 21.72 15.58
CA ALA A 11 -1.71 22.65 15.71
C ALA A 11 -0.36 21.95 15.53
N ILE A 12 -0.19 20.75 16.07
CA ILE A 12 1.03 19.95 15.89
C ILE A 12 1.20 19.54 14.42
N GLU A 13 0.13 19.07 13.77
CA GLU A 13 0.16 18.75 12.34
C GLU A 13 0.59 19.96 11.49
N SER A 14 0.03 21.13 11.79
CA SER A 14 0.37 22.38 11.12
C SER A 14 1.83 22.77 11.35
N ALA A 15 2.34 22.58 12.58
CA ALA A 15 3.74 22.84 12.91
C ALA A 15 4.68 21.89 12.16
N PHE A 16 4.37 20.59 12.13
CA PHE A 16 5.17 19.60 11.40
C PHE A 16 5.19 19.87 9.90
N SER A 17 4.05 20.20 9.31
CA SER A 17 3.92 20.45 7.86
C SER A 17 4.38 21.85 7.41
N SER A 18 4.79 22.71 8.34
CA SER A 18 5.18 24.11 8.05
C SER A 18 6.45 24.25 7.21
N THR A 19 7.37 23.28 7.29
CA THR A 19 8.64 23.32 6.53
C THR A 19 9.14 21.93 6.15
N PRO A 20 9.59 21.72 4.90
CA PRO A 20 10.28 20.49 4.47
C PRO A 20 11.57 20.17 5.23
N LEU A 21 12.13 21.12 5.99
CA LEU A 21 13.33 20.90 6.81
C LEU A 21 13.08 19.98 8.01
N PHE A 22 11.82 19.75 8.37
CA PHE A 22 11.45 18.82 9.43
C PHE A 22 11.33 17.37 8.97
N GLU A 23 11.35 17.10 7.67
CA GLU A 23 11.34 15.75 7.09
C GLU A 23 12.23 14.72 7.83
N PRO A 24 13.52 14.99 8.14
CA PRO A 24 14.40 13.98 8.73
C PRO A 24 14.09 13.66 10.19
N PHE A 25 13.23 14.45 10.84
CA PHE A 25 12.80 14.24 12.22
C PHE A 25 11.36 13.76 12.30
N VAL A 26 10.47 14.37 11.51
CA VAL A 26 9.04 14.10 11.53
C VAL A 26 8.72 12.75 10.89
N ILE A 27 9.31 12.41 9.74
CA ILE A 27 8.98 11.13 9.08
C ILE A 27 9.36 9.93 9.97
N PRO A 28 10.58 9.84 10.53
CA PRO A 28 10.92 8.77 11.46
C PRO A 28 10.01 8.73 12.70
N LEU A 29 9.72 9.88 13.31
CA LEU A 29 8.84 9.98 14.48
C LEU A 29 7.43 9.45 14.19
N LEU A 30 6.86 9.79 13.04
CA LEU A 30 5.52 9.33 12.66
C LEU A 30 5.51 7.83 12.34
N LEU A 31 6.58 7.28 11.77
CA LEU A 31 6.71 5.84 11.55
C LEU A 31 6.84 5.07 12.89
N GLU A 32 7.61 5.61 13.83
CA GLU A 32 7.68 5.06 15.19
C GLU A 32 6.30 5.08 15.87
N LYS A 33 5.60 6.22 15.79
CA LYS A 33 4.26 6.36 16.36
C LYS A 33 3.23 5.42 15.68
N LEU A 34 3.37 5.18 14.37
CA LEU A 34 2.57 4.20 13.64
C LEU A 34 2.82 2.76 14.11
N SER A 35 4.02 2.44 14.60
CA SER A 35 4.33 1.12 15.18
C SER A 35 3.75 0.92 16.59
N SER A 36 3.29 1.97 17.27
CA SER A 36 2.76 1.88 18.64
C SER A 36 1.47 1.05 18.75
N SER A 37 1.09 0.64 19.95
CA SER A 37 -0.15 -0.13 20.20
C SER A 37 -1.43 0.72 20.24
N LEU A 38 -1.30 2.05 20.30
CA LEU A 38 -2.43 2.95 20.48
C LEU A 38 -3.09 3.28 19.13
N GLN A 39 -4.37 2.91 18.97
CA GLN A 39 -5.08 3.07 17.69
C GLN A 39 -5.22 4.53 17.24
N SER A 40 -5.55 5.43 18.16
CA SER A 40 -5.62 6.87 17.86
C SER A 40 -4.26 7.41 17.40
N ALA A 41 -3.15 6.94 17.99
CA ALA A 41 -1.82 7.33 17.57
C ALA A 41 -1.49 6.87 16.15
N LYS A 42 -1.94 5.69 15.73
CA LYS A 42 -1.78 5.21 14.34
C LYS A 42 -2.53 6.07 13.35
N ILE A 43 -3.80 6.37 13.63
CA ILE A 43 -4.66 7.21 12.78
C ILE A 43 -4.03 8.59 12.61
N ASP A 44 -3.63 9.24 13.70
CA ASP A 44 -2.95 10.54 13.64
C ASP A 44 -1.65 10.46 12.85
N SER A 45 -0.87 9.39 13.02
CA SER A 45 0.40 9.22 12.31
C SER A 45 0.18 9.13 10.80
N LEU A 46 -0.82 8.37 10.35
CA LEU A 46 -1.17 8.24 8.94
C LEU A 46 -1.68 9.58 8.36
N LYS A 47 -2.56 10.28 9.10
CA LYS A 47 -3.05 11.63 8.71
C LYS A 47 -1.89 12.61 8.57
N TYR A 48 -0.98 12.63 9.55
CA TYR A 48 0.15 13.55 9.56
C TYR A 48 1.17 13.20 8.47
N LEU A 49 1.43 11.91 8.24
CA LEU A 49 2.27 11.45 7.12
C LEU A 49 1.68 11.92 5.79
N ARG A 50 0.35 11.84 5.61
CA ARG A 50 -0.33 12.30 4.40
C ARG A 50 -0.15 13.81 4.20
N VAL A 51 -0.37 14.62 5.23
CA VAL A 51 -0.24 16.07 5.11
C VAL A 51 1.22 16.50 4.94
N CYS A 52 2.13 15.94 5.74
CA CYS A 52 3.56 16.26 5.67
C CYS A 52 4.19 15.82 4.35
N SER A 53 3.87 14.62 3.84
CA SER A 53 4.41 14.14 2.55
C SER A 53 4.07 15.06 1.38
N SER A 54 2.84 15.59 1.36
CA SER A 54 2.42 16.58 0.37
C SER A 54 3.19 17.89 0.44
N LYS A 55 3.57 18.34 1.64
CA LYS A 55 4.31 19.59 1.84
C LYS A 55 5.81 19.44 1.64
N TYR A 56 6.38 18.29 1.99
CA TYR A 56 7.83 18.05 1.93
C TYR A 56 8.32 17.78 0.51
N GLY A 57 7.44 17.27 -0.35
CA GLY A 57 7.71 17.03 -1.76
C GLY A 57 8.20 15.61 -2.04
N ALA A 58 7.95 15.19 -3.28
CA ALA A 58 8.19 13.86 -3.82
C ALA A 58 9.60 13.31 -3.51
N GLU A 59 10.64 14.07 -3.87
CA GLU A 59 12.06 13.69 -3.76
C GLU A 59 12.51 13.44 -2.32
N ARG A 60 11.98 14.20 -1.35
CA ARG A 60 12.33 14.05 0.06
C ARG A 60 11.69 12.79 0.64
N ILE A 61 10.41 12.60 0.34
CA ILE A 61 9.65 11.43 0.79
C ILE A 61 10.14 10.13 0.16
N ALA A 62 10.65 10.18 -1.08
CA ALA A 62 11.29 9.06 -1.77
C ALA A 62 12.39 8.37 -0.95
N LYS A 63 13.11 9.11 -0.09
CA LYS A 63 14.15 8.56 0.79
C LYS A 63 13.61 7.60 1.84
N TYR A 64 12.35 7.79 2.24
CA TYR A 64 11.66 6.96 3.24
C TYR A 64 10.67 6.00 2.60
N ALA A 65 10.58 5.94 1.26
CA ALA A 65 9.56 5.17 0.54
C ALA A 65 9.50 3.70 0.99
N ARG A 66 10.66 3.05 1.19
CA ARG A 66 10.73 1.66 1.67
C ARG A 66 10.18 1.51 3.09
N ALA A 67 10.53 2.41 4.00
CA ALA A 67 10.08 2.36 5.39
C ALA A 67 8.58 2.66 5.51
N ILE A 68 8.09 3.66 4.76
CA ILE A 68 6.67 4.00 4.67
C ILE A 68 5.88 2.83 4.07
N TRP A 69 6.38 2.22 2.99
CA TRP A 69 5.76 1.06 2.36
C TRP A 69 5.65 -0.13 3.31
N SER A 70 6.74 -0.50 3.99
CA SER A 70 6.72 -1.60 4.98
C SER A 70 5.68 -1.33 6.07
N ALA A 71 5.67 -0.14 6.65
CA ALA A 71 4.73 0.21 7.72
C ALA A 71 3.26 0.23 7.23
N LEU A 72 3.02 0.69 5.99
CA LEU A 72 1.69 0.66 5.37
C LEU A 72 1.20 -0.77 5.12
N LYS A 73 2.06 -1.61 4.51
CA LYS A 73 1.75 -3.02 4.25
C LYS A 73 1.41 -3.74 5.56
N ASP A 74 2.25 -3.61 6.58
CA ASP A 74 2.03 -4.22 7.90
C ASP A 74 0.74 -3.74 8.53
N THR A 75 0.46 -2.43 8.47
CA THR A 75 -0.78 -1.85 8.99
C THR A 75 -2.01 -2.41 8.27
N ILE A 76 -2.01 -2.45 6.94
CA ILE A 76 -3.15 -2.96 6.16
C ILE A 76 -3.34 -4.45 6.41
N CYS A 77 -2.27 -5.26 6.35
CA CYS A 77 -2.34 -6.69 6.63
C CYS A 77 -2.80 -7.03 8.06
N THR A 78 -2.53 -6.15 9.03
CA THR A 78 -2.92 -6.36 10.44
C THR A 78 -4.38 -5.98 10.70
N TYR A 79 -4.83 -4.87 10.14
CA TYR A 79 -6.12 -4.25 10.51
C TYR A 79 -7.24 -4.44 9.50
N LEU A 80 -6.93 -4.95 8.31
CA LEU A 80 -7.95 -5.32 7.35
C LEU A 80 -8.64 -6.60 7.83
N GLU A 81 -9.95 -6.50 7.98
CA GLU A 81 -10.80 -7.61 8.39
C GLU A 81 -10.84 -8.71 7.32
N GLU A 82 -11.30 -9.88 7.72
CA GLU A 82 -11.53 -10.97 6.76
C GLU A 82 -12.53 -10.52 5.69
N PRO A 83 -12.26 -10.81 4.42
CA PRO A 83 -13.27 -10.67 3.38
C PRO A 83 -14.49 -11.57 3.67
N ASP A 84 -15.65 -10.95 3.86
CA ASP A 84 -16.95 -11.65 3.88
C ASP A 84 -17.33 -12.09 2.45
N PHE A 85 -16.66 -13.12 1.93
CA PHE A 85 -16.90 -13.68 0.59
C PHE A 85 -18.30 -14.28 0.39
N SER A 86 -19.11 -14.37 1.44
CA SER A 86 -20.51 -14.81 1.35
C SER A 86 -21.45 -13.80 0.67
N SER A 87 -20.99 -12.56 0.44
CA SER A 87 -21.84 -11.45 -0.03
C SER A 87 -21.38 -10.72 -1.30
N THR A 88 -20.23 -11.06 -1.89
CA THR A 88 -19.53 -10.19 -2.85
C THR A 88 -19.58 -10.64 -4.31
N LEU A 89 -20.77 -11.02 -4.82
CA LEU A 89 -21.02 -11.03 -6.28
C LEU A 89 -21.98 -9.91 -6.73
N ALA A 90 -22.53 -9.12 -5.80
CA ALA A 90 -23.62 -8.19 -6.11
C ALA A 90 -23.19 -6.75 -6.45
N SER A 91 -21.95 -6.33 -6.24
CA SER A 91 -21.57 -4.92 -6.42
C SER A 91 -20.17 -4.75 -6.99
N ILE A 92 -20.04 -4.85 -8.31
CA ILE A 92 -18.83 -4.45 -9.05
C ILE A 92 -18.60 -2.92 -8.98
N ASP A 93 -19.60 -2.15 -8.54
CA ASP A 93 -19.51 -0.71 -8.31
C ASP A 93 -19.30 -0.32 -6.82
N GLY A 94 -19.28 -1.31 -5.92
CA GLY A 94 -19.24 -1.11 -4.47
C GLY A 94 -18.35 -2.14 -3.78
N ILE A 95 -17.04 -2.01 -3.94
CA ILE A 95 -16.09 -2.66 -3.03
C ILE A 95 -16.38 -2.11 -1.64
N ASP A 96 -16.85 -2.96 -0.73
CA ASP A 96 -17.11 -2.58 0.66
C ASP A 96 -15.87 -1.84 1.20
N PHE A 97 -16.07 -0.57 1.56
CA PHE A 97 -14.97 0.24 2.08
C PHE A 97 -14.59 -0.34 3.45
N PRO A 98 -13.29 -0.37 3.79
CA PRO A 98 -12.88 -0.90 5.08
C PRO A 98 -13.59 -0.13 6.18
N LYS A 99 -14.32 -0.78 7.09
CA LYS A 99 -14.96 -0.09 8.23
C LYS A 99 -13.93 0.46 9.21
N ASN A 100 -12.72 -0.10 9.19
CA ASN A 100 -11.62 0.29 10.05
C ASN A 100 -10.98 1.61 9.57
N GLU A 101 -11.10 2.67 10.38
CA GLU A 101 -10.54 4.01 10.12
C GLU A 101 -9.03 3.96 9.81
N ILE A 102 -8.28 3.07 10.46
CA ILE A 102 -6.83 2.91 10.23
C ILE A 102 -6.57 2.46 8.80
N VAL A 103 -7.35 1.50 8.30
CA VAL A 103 -7.19 0.96 6.95
C VAL A 103 -7.61 2.00 5.92
N ILE A 104 -8.70 2.73 6.15
CA ILE A 104 -9.14 3.83 5.28
C ILE A 104 -8.00 4.86 5.15
N GLU A 105 -7.43 5.29 6.27
CA GLU A 105 -6.39 6.32 6.27
C GLU A 105 -5.08 5.79 5.68
N ALA A 106 -4.72 4.53 5.91
CA ALA A 106 -3.56 3.89 5.31
C ALA A 106 -3.68 3.78 3.78
N LEU A 107 -4.85 3.36 3.27
CA LEU A 107 -5.11 3.30 1.83
C LEU A 107 -5.15 4.71 1.21
N SER A 108 -5.67 5.71 1.93
CA SER A 108 -5.66 7.10 1.48
C SER A 108 -4.24 7.66 1.39
N LEU A 109 -3.38 7.34 2.35
CA LEU A 109 -1.96 7.67 2.31
C LEU A 109 -1.27 6.98 1.14
N LEU A 110 -1.49 5.67 0.96
CA LEU A 110 -0.96 4.90 -0.18
C LEU A 110 -1.33 5.55 -1.51
N GLN A 111 -2.63 5.83 -1.72
CA GLN A 111 -3.12 6.48 -2.94
C GLN A 111 -2.41 7.82 -3.18
N GLN A 112 -2.30 8.68 -2.15
CA GLN A 112 -1.63 9.96 -2.29
C GLN A 112 -0.15 9.82 -2.65
N LEU A 113 0.56 8.88 -2.02
CA LEU A 113 1.97 8.66 -2.30
C LEU A 113 2.19 8.11 -3.71
N VAL A 114 1.29 7.26 -4.20
CA VAL A 114 1.31 6.77 -5.60
C VAL A 114 1.07 7.93 -6.57
N VAL A 115 0.19 8.89 -6.25
CA VAL A 115 0.03 10.11 -7.08
C VAL A 115 1.31 10.97 -7.09
N GLN A 116 2.00 11.09 -5.96
CA GLN A 116 3.16 11.95 -5.80
C GLN A 116 4.47 11.35 -6.35
N ASN A 117 4.64 10.04 -6.24
CA ASN A 117 5.88 9.31 -6.53
C ASN A 117 5.58 8.01 -7.30
N SER A 118 4.81 8.13 -8.38
CA SER A 118 4.18 6.98 -9.06
C SER A 118 5.16 5.90 -9.48
N SER A 119 6.35 6.21 -10.01
CA SER A 119 7.27 5.16 -10.48
C SER A 119 7.92 4.39 -9.33
N GLN A 120 8.60 5.08 -8.41
CA GLN A 120 9.40 4.43 -7.36
C GLN A 120 8.54 3.62 -6.39
N LEU A 121 7.40 4.17 -5.95
CA LEU A 121 6.56 3.47 -4.98
C LEU A 121 5.84 2.29 -5.62
N VAL A 122 5.37 2.42 -6.86
CA VAL A 122 4.72 1.31 -7.57
C VAL A 122 5.70 0.16 -7.80
N THR A 123 6.95 0.45 -8.19
CA THR A 123 7.99 -0.57 -8.29
C THR A 123 8.25 -1.26 -6.95
N LEU A 124 8.35 -0.50 -5.84
CA LEU A 124 8.51 -1.08 -4.51
C LEU A 124 7.35 -2.00 -4.09
N ILE A 125 6.11 -1.63 -4.42
CA ILE A 125 4.92 -2.45 -4.14
C ILE A 125 4.95 -3.73 -4.97
N ILE A 126 5.24 -3.59 -6.27
CA ILE A 126 5.23 -4.70 -7.21
C ILE A 126 6.32 -5.71 -6.87
N ASP A 127 7.53 -5.26 -6.56
CA ASP A 127 8.69 -6.11 -6.28
C ASP A 127 8.68 -6.72 -4.86
N ASP A 128 7.68 -6.37 -4.05
CA ASP A 128 7.57 -6.82 -2.66
C ASP A 128 7.41 -8.36 -2.56
N GLU A 129 8.15 -8.96 -1.64
CA GLU A 129 8.19 -10.42 -1.47
C GLU A 129 6.82 -11.01 -1.12
N ASP A 130 6.02 -10.35 -0.27
CA ASP A 130 4.69 -10.85 0.08
C ASP A 130 3.75 -10.78 -1.14
N VAL A 131 3.87 -9.73 -1.97
CA VAL A 131 3.12 -9.60 -3.22
C VAL A 131 3.50 -10.70 -4.20
N ASN A 132 4.79 -10.97 -4.35
CA ASN A 132 5.31 -12.06 -5.20
C ASN A 132 4.81 -13.41 -4.74
N PHE A 133 4.91 -13.68 -3.43
CA PHE A 133 4.46 -14.93 -2.82
C PHE A 133 2.98 -15.17 -3.11
N ILE A 134 2.13 -14.18 -2.86
CA ILE A 134 0.69 -14.29 -3.10
C ILE A 134 0.36 -14.51 -4.58
N ILE A 135 1.01 -13.80 -5.51
CA ILE A 135 0.79 -14.00 -6.95
C ILE A 135 1.17 -15.42 -7.36
N ASN A 136 2.28 -15.95 -6.83
CA ASN A 136 2.71 -17.32 -7.11
C ASN A 136 1.76 -18.36 -6.52
N THR A 137 1.24 -18.15 -5.30
CA THR A 137 0.22 -19.02 -4.70
C THR A 137 -1.06 -19.06 -5.54
N ILE A 138 -1.49 -17.93 -6.12
CA ILE A 138 -2.64 -17.91 -7.03
C ILE A 138 -2.32 -18.65 -8.34
N ALA A 139 -1.12 -18.44 -8.88
CA ALA A 139 -0.70 -19.01 -10.16
C ALA A 139 -0.42 -20.52 -10.10
N SER A 140 -0.07 -21.07 -8.93
CA SER A 140 0.22 -22.49 -8.74
C SER A 140 -1.03 -23.40 -8.73
N TYR A 141 -2.22 -22.84 -9.01
CA TYR A 141 -3.50 -23.56 -9.03
C TYR A 141 -3.83 -24.31 -7.73
N GLU A 142 -3.26 -23.89 -6.59
CA GLU A 142 -3.70 -24.42 -5.30
C GLU A 142 -5.17 -24.07 -5.08
N MET A 143 -5.97 -25.07 -4.68
CA MET A 143 -7.39 -24.83 -4.38
C MET A 143 -7.49 -23.75 -3.30
N TYR A 144 -8.35 -22.76 -3.51
CA TYR A 144 -8.59 -21.71 -2.53
C TYR A 144 -8.92 -22.24 -1.12
N ASP A 145 -9.49 -23.44 -1.02
CA ASP A 145 -9.81 -24.11 0.25
C ASP A 145 -8.61 -24.68 0.99
N THR A 146 -7.48 -24.93 0.33
CA THR A 146 -6.24 -25.40 0.98
C THR A 146 -5.39 -24.27 1.53
N ILE A 147 -5.67 -23.03 1.13
CA ILE A 147 -4.99 -21.83 1.61
C ILE A 147 -5.39 -21.55 3.07
N SER A 148 -4.40 -21.30 3.93
CA SER A 148 -4.66 -21.01 5.34
C SER A 148 -5.45 -19.70 5.50
N VAL A 149 -6.18 -19.59 6.61
CA VAL A 149 -6.93 -18.36 6.96
C VAL A 149 -6.01 -17.13 6.94
N GLN A 150 -4.77 -17.28 7.42
CA GLN A 150 -3.79 -16.19 7.45
C GLN A 150 -3.34 -15.75 6.05
N GLU A 151 -3.16 -16.69 5.13
CA GLU A 151 -2.82 -16.38 3.74
C GLU A 151 -4.00 -15.75 2.99
N LYS A 152 -5.24 -16.14 3.31
CA LYS A 152 -6.46 -15.49 2.78
C LYS A 152 -6.56 -14.03 3.21
N LYS A 153 -6.27 -13.71 4.49
CA LYS A 153 -6.17 -12.32 4.96
C LYS A 153 -5.11 -11.53 4.21
N LYS A 154 -3.90 -12.09 4.09
CA LYS A 154 -2.79 -11.45 3.37
C LYS A 154 -3.13 -11.23 1.89
N LEU A 155 -3.73 -12.22 1.24
CA LEU A 155 -4.22 -12.14 -0.13
C LEU A 155 -5.25 -11.01 -0.28
N HIS A 156 -6.20 -10.90 0.65
CA HIS A 156 -7.17 -9.81 0.63
C HIS A 156 -6.50 -8.44 0.78
N ALA A 157 -5.59 -8.29 1.74
CA ALA A 157 -4.83 -7.07 1.97
C ALA A 157 -4.02 -6.64 0.75
N ILE A 158 -3.23 -7.57 0.19
CA ILE A 158 -2.42 -7.33 -1.01
C ILE A 158 -3.31 -7.02 -2.21
N GLY A 159 -4.43 -7.72 -2.38
CA GLY A 159 -5.41 -7.44 -3.42
C GLY A 159 -5.95 -6.01 -3.33
N ARG A 160 -6.27 -5.53 -2.12
CA ARG A 160 -6.72 -4.14 -1.90
C ARG A 160 -5.63 -3.12 -2.19
N ILE A 161 -4.39 -3.40 -1.80
CA ILE A 161 -3.23 -2.55 -2.11
C ILE A 161 -3.03 -2.45 -3.63
N LEU A 162 -2.99 -3.59 -4.33
CA LEU A 162 -2.81 -3.63 -5.78
C LEU A 162 -3.95 -2.93 -6.51
N TYR A 163 -5.21 -3.13 -6.05
CA TYR A 163 -6.37 -2.42 -6.60
C TYR A 163 -6.23 -0.91 -6.46
N ILE A 164 -5.92 -0.39 -5.26
CA ILE A 164 -5.76 1.06 -5.06
C ILE A 164 -4.61 1.58 -5.90
N THR A 165 -3.49 0.86 -5.95
CA THR A 165 -2.32 1.22 -6.75
C THR A 165 -2.69 1.31 -8.24
N ALA A 166 -3.37 0.30 -8.79
CA ALA A 166 -3.80 0.27 -10.18
C ALA A 166 -4.85 1.34 -10.49
N LYS A 167 -5.83 1.55 -9.60
CA LYS A 167 -6.89 2.57 -9.77
C LYS A 167 -6.34 3.99 -9.74
N THR A 168 -5.21 4.23 -9.07
CA THR A 168 -4.71 5.59 -8.82
C THR A 168 -4.29 6.31 -10.11
N SER A 169 -3.69 5.61 -11.07
CA SER A 169 -3.26 6.22 -12.34
C SER A 169 -3.09 5.18 -13.45
N ILE A 170 -3.17 5.60 -14.71
CA ILE A 170 -2.94 4.72 -15.87
C ILE A 170 -1.54 4.10 -15.86
N PRO A 171 -0.43 4.84 -15.60
CA PRO A 171 0.89 4.22 -15.48
C PRO A 171 0.97 3.17 -14.39
N SER A 172 0.38 3.42 -13.22
CA SER A 172 0.34 2.46 -12.11
C SER A 172 -0.47 1.22 -12.47
N CYS A 173 -1.61 1.38 -13.15
CA CYS A 173 -2.42 0.28 -13.67
C CYS A 173 -1.61 -0.61 -14.61
N ASN A 174 -0.95 -0.01 -15.60
CA ASN A 174 -0.14 -0.73 -16.58
C ASN A 174 1.02 -1.47 -15.91
N ALA A 175 1.71 -0.85 -14.96
CA ALA A 175 2.81 -1.49 -14.23
C ALA A 175 2.33 -2.71 -13.41
N VAL A 176 1.23 -2.55 -12.66
CA VAL A 176 0.63 -3.65 -11.88
C VAL A 176 0.20 -4.78 -12.81
N PHE A 177 -0.49 -4.48 -13.90
CA PHE A 177 -0.93 -5.48 -14.88
C PHE A 177 0.25 -6.20 -15.52
N GLN A 178 1.25 -5.46 -15.98
CA GLN A 178 2.43 -6.04 -16.63
C GLN A 178 3.17 -6.98 -15.67
N SER A 179 3.35 -6.59 -14.41
CA SER A 179 3.98 -7.47 -13.43
C SER A 179 3.16 -8.73 -13.13
N LEU A 180 1.84 -8.60 -12.98
CA LEU A 180 0.97 -9.75 -12.75
C LEU A 180 1.02 -10.70 -13.93
N PHE A 181 0.92 -10.16 -15.14
CA PHE A 181 0.95 -10.93 -16.37
C PHE A 181 2.27 -11.67 -16.56
N LEU A 182 3.41 -10.98 -16.40
CA LEU A 182 4.74 -11.60 -16.54
C LEU A 182 4.93 -12.75 -15.55
N ARG A 183 4.57 -12.57 -14.28
CA ARG A 183 4.74 -13.62 -13.26
C ARG A 183 3.83 -14.82 -13.49
N MET A 184 2.61 -14.61 -13.96
CA MET A 184 1.74 -15.72 -14.36
C MET A 184 2.33 -16.49 -15.55
N MET A 185 2.87 -15.78 -16.54
CA MET A 185 3.50 -16.39 -17.71
C MET A 185 4.77 -17.16 -17.35
N ASP A 186 5.61 -16.62 -16.46
CA ASP A 186 6.81 -17.29 -15.95
C ASP A 186 6.44 -18.60 -15.23
N ASN A 187 5.38 -18.60 -14.41
CA ASN A 187 4.90 -19.80 -13.73
C ASN A 187 4.32 -20.86 -14.70
N LEU A 188 3.82 -20.43 -15.85
CA LEU A 188 3.37 -21.32 -16.94
C LEU A 188 4.53 -21.83 -17.82
N GLY A 189 5.78 -21.45 -17.52
CA GLY A 189 6.97 -21.85 -18.27
C GLY A 189 7.24 -21.01 -19.52
N PHE A 190 6.51 -19.91 -19.73
CA PHE A 190 6.74 -18.95 -20.81
C PHE A 190 7.59 -17.80 -20.28
N SER A 191 8.87 -18.05 -19.99
CA SER A 191 9.75 -16.95 -19.61
C SER A 191 9.93 -16.00 -20.79
N VAL A 192 9.65 -14.71 -20.57
CA VAL A 192 9.80 -13.63 -21.58
C VAL A 192 11.28 -13.30 -21.86
N SER A 193 12.23 -14.11 -21.39
CA SER A 193 13.67 -13.92 -21.59
C SER A 193 14.20 -14.33 -22.97
N ASP A 194 13.39 -14.93 -23.86
CA ASP A 194 13.85 -15.43 -25.17
C ASP A 194 13.63 -14.49 -26.36
N VAL A 195 13.19 -13.25 -26.18
CA VAL A 195 12.91 -12.35 -27.32
C VAL A 195 14.12 -11.50 -27.77
N ASP A 196 15.15 -11.34 -26.93
CA ASP A 196 16.35 -10.55 -27.28
C ASP A 196 17.48 -11.39 -27.94
N GLY A 197 17.26 -12.68 -28.18
CA GLY A 197 18.24 -13.59 -28.79
C GLY A 197 18.29 -13.62 -30.32
N LEU A 198 17.41 -12.89 -31.02
CA LEU A 198 17.31 -12.95 -32.49
C LEU A 198 17.45 -11.59 -33.18
N GLN A 199 18.49 -10.84 -32.81
CA GLN A 199 19.06 -9.82 -33.68
C GLN A 199 20.58 -9.91 -33.59
N ASN A 200 21.17 -10.83 -34.35
CA ASN A 200 22.53 -10.75 -34.91
C ASN A 200 22.77 -12.02 -35.75
N GLY A 201 22.29 -11.99 -36.99
CA GLY A 201 22.63 -12.91 -38.07
C GLY A 201 22.85 -12.10 -39.34
#